data_AF-A0A5N9B566-F1
#
_entry.id   AF-A0A5N9B566-F1
#
_cell.length_a   1.000
_cell.length_b   1.000
_cell.length_c   1.000
_cell.angle_alpha   90.00
_cell.angle_beta   90.00
_cell.angle_gamma   90.00
#
_symmetry.space_group_name_H-M   'P 1'
#
loop_
_entity.id
_entity.type
_entity.pdbx_description
1 polymer ?
#
loop_
_entity_poly.entity_id
_entity_poly.type
_entity_poly.pdbx_seq_one_letter_code
_entity_poly.pdbx_strand_id
1 'polypeptide(L)'
;MVSSNPGKILLFFAHPDDETSSCGGTINKYSKIGSQVYICTATNGNKGDLGTGDLKLTKEELGPFREKEELKVLKSLGAYDVLQLGYDDQGLELLENGVLEQQFLDILKKIQPNVVITFGKRGFSGHT
;
A
#
# COMPACT_ATOMS: atom_id res chain seq x y z
N MET A 1 -30.96 8.89 13.72
CA MET A 1 -30.16 8.70 12.49
C MET A 1 -28.70 8.79 12.90
N VAL A 2 -27.92 7.71 12.74
CA VAL A 2 -26.46 7.81 12.95
C VAL A 2 -25.91 8.54 11.74
N SER A 3 -25.42 9.75 11.96
CA SER A 3 -24.63 10.50 10.97
C SER A 3 -23.41 9.65 10.64
N SER A 4 -23.48 8.92 9.52
CA SER A 4 -22.34 8.16 8.99
C SER A 4 -21.50 9.11 8.17
N ASN A 5 -20.79 10.02 8.84
CA ASN A 5 -19.74 10.75 8.16
C ASN A 5 -18.72 9.70 7.68
N PRO A 6 -18.50 9.53 6.36
CA PRO A 6 -17.63 8.47 5.89
C PRO A 6 -16.21 8.73 6.42
N GLY A 7 -15.72 7.83 7.27
CA GLY A 7 -14.43 7.99 7.93
C GLY A 7 -13.24 7.85 6.98
N LYS A 8 -12.06 8.19 7.49
CA LYS A 8 -10.78 7.97 6.82
C LYS A 8 -10.25 6.58 7.18
N ILE A 9 -9.80 5.84 6.17
CA ILE A 9 -9.22 4.51 6.34
C ILE A 9 -7.80 4.56 5.78
N LEU A 10 -6.83 4.04 6.51
CA LEU A 10 -5.46 3.86 6.03
C LEU A 10 -5.16 2.37 5.88
N LEU A 11 -4.82 1.94 4.68
CA LEU A 11 -4.20 0.64 4.42
C LEU A 11 -2.68 0.84 4.39
N PHE A 12 -1.93 0.05 5.15
CA PHE A 12 -0.47 0.12 5.17
C PHE A 12 0.09 -1.27 4.89
N PHE A 13 0.75 -1.44 3.75
CA PHE A 13 1.25 -2.73 3.26
C PHE A 13 2.69 -2.64 2.73
N ALA A 14 3.31 -3.80 2.52
CA ALA A 14 4.72 -3.90 2.19
C ALA A 14 4.97 -3.68 0.70
N HIS A 15 4.22 -4.36 -0.18
CA HIS A 15 4.49 -4.37 -1.62
C HIS A 15 3.31 -3.84 -2.44
N PRO A 16 3.57 -3.34 -3.66
CA PRO A 16 2.50 -2.95 -4.58
C PRO A 16 1.77 -4.20 -5.07
N ASP A 17 0.53 -4.43 -4.62
CA ASP A 17 -0.40 -5.55 -4.87
C ASP A 17 -0.97 -6.16 -3.58
N ASP A 18 -0.29 -6.01 -2.44
CA ASP A 18 -0.72 -6.54 -1.13
C ASP A 18 -2.08 -5.96 -0.73
N GLU A 19 -2.29 -4.66 -1.01
CA GLU A 19 -3.50 -3.92 -0.69
C GLU A 19 -4.70 -4.38 -1.53
N THR A 20 -4.48 -4.65 -2.81
CA THR A 20 -5.53 -5.11 -3.73
C THR A 20 -5.85 -6.58 -3.46
N SER A 21 -4.83 -7.41 -3.26
CA SER A 21 -4.98 -8.84 -2.98
C SER A 21 -5.69 -9.09 -1.65
N SER A 22 -5.37 -8.30 -0.63
CA SER A 22 -5.94 -8.46 0.72
C SER A 22 -7.25 -7.71 0.90
N CYS A 23 -7.40 -6.55 0.26
CA CYS A 23 -8.43 -5.56 0.60
C CYS A 23 -9.09 -4.87 -0.61
N GLY A 24 -8.90 -5.33 -1.86
CA GLY A 24 -9.45 -4.66 -3.04
C GLY A 24 -10.98 -4.46 -2.98
N GLY A 25 -11.72 -5.45 -2.49
CA GLY A 25 -13.17 -5.32 -2.26
C GLY A 25 -13.53 -4.31 -1.17
N THR A 26 -12.72 -4.22 -0.11
CA THR A 26 -12.86 -3.24 0.97
C THR A 26 -12.61 -1.83 0.45
N ILE A 27 -11.52 -1.61 -0.29
CA ILE A 27 -11.20 -0.32 -0.92
C ILE A 27 -12.39 0.14 -1.77
N ASN A 28 -12.82 -0.70 -2.72
CA ASN A 28 -13.93 -0.38 -3.62
C ASN A 28 -15.23 -0.03 -2.88
N LYS A 29 -15.60 -0.83 -1.87
CA LYS A 29 -16.83 -0.64 -1.11
C LYS A 29 -16.80 0.66 -0.31
N TYR A 30 -15.73 0.92 0.44
CA TYR A 30 -15.65 2.09 1.30
C TYR A 30 -15.51 3.39 0.50
N SER A 31 -14.76 3.38 -0.59
CA SER A 31 -14.70 4.52 -1.51
C SER A 31 -16.08 4.85 -2.10
N LYS A 32 -16.89 3.86 -2.49
CA LYS A 32 -18.25 4.08 -3.03
C LYS A 32 -19.24 4.67 -2.04
N ILE A 33 -19.06 4.42 -0.74
CA ILE A 33 -19.91 5.02 0.31
C ILE A 33 -19.34 6.35 0.85
N GLY A 34 -18.32 6.89 0.18
CA GLY A 34 -17.77 8.22 0.43
C GLY A 34 -16.59 8.28 1.39
N SER A 35 -16.08 7.16 1.91
CA SER A 35 -14.90 7.15 2.78
C SER A 35 -13.64 7.55 2.01
N GLN A 36 -12.76 8.28 2.68
CA GLN A 36 -11.42 8.56 2.15
C GLN A 36 -10.51 7.37 2.46
N VAL A 37 -10.27 6.53 1.45
CA VAL A 37 -9.40 5.35 1.57
C VAL A 37 -7.99 5.72 1.11
N TYR A 38 -7.08 5.85 2.06
CA TYR A 38 -5.66 6.08 1.84
C TYR A 38 -4.91 4.75 1.79
N ILE A 39 -3.92 4.66 0.91
CA ILE A 39 -3.02 3.52 0.82
C ILE A 39 -1.59 4.02 1.06
N CYS A 40 -0.83 3.27 1.83
CA CYS A 40 0.60 3.44 1.99
C CYS A 40 1.29 2.13 1.68
N THR A 41 2.28 2.19 0.80
CA THR A 41 3.03 1.03 0.32
C THR A 41 4.50 1.29 0.56
N ALA A 42 5.11 0.43 1.39
CA ALA A 42 6.45 0.67 1.90
C ALA A 42 7.53 0.49 0.83
N THR A 43 7.46 -0.61 0.08
CA THR A 43 8.47 -0.96 -0.91
C THR A 43 7.98 -0.77 -2.34
N ASN A 44 8.91 -0.64 -3.28
CA ASN A 44 8.62 -0.55 -4.71
C ASN A 44 8.46 -1.91 -5.40
N GLY A 45 8.71 -3.03 -4.71
CA GLY A 45 8.59 -4.39 -5.26
C GLY A 45 9.65 -4.76 -6.31
N ASN A 46 10.80 -4.09 -6.35
CA ASN A 46 11.84 -4.28 -7.36
C ASN A 46 12.55 -5.65 -7.34
N LYS A 47 12.38 -6.46 -6.28
CA LYS A 47 12.92 -7.84 -6.22
C LYS A 47 11.93 -8.90 -6.70
N GLY A 48 10.69 -8.52 -6.99
CA GLY A 48 9.67 -9.41 -7.52
C GLY A 48 10.03 -10.05 -8.87
N ASP A 49 9.26 -11.07 -9.25
CA ASP A 49 9.38 -11.71 -10.56
C ASP A 49 8.77 -10.86 -11.67
N LEU A 50 9.35 -10.94 -12.88
CA LEU A 50 8.84 -10.26 -14.08
C LEU A 50 7.55 -10.90 -14.63
N GLY A 51 7.08 -11.97 -14.01
CA GLY A 51 5.97 -12.78 -14.50
C GLY A 51 6.33 -13.58 -15.75
N THR A 52 5.30 -14.10 -16.42
CA THR A 52 5.43 -15.02 -17.58
C THR A 52 4.94 -14.41 -18.90
N GLY A 53 4.78 -13.09 -18.96
CA GLY A 53 4.28 -12.38 -20.14
C GLY A 53 5.39 -11.90 -21.08
N ASP A 54 5.00 -11.30 -22.21
CA ASP A 54 5.92 -10.72 -23.21
C ASP A 54 6.55 -9.37 -22.78
N LEU A 55 6.37 -8.98 -21.51
CA LEU A 55 6.95 -7.77 -20.95
C LEU A 55 8.48 -7.88 -20.93
N LYS A 56 9.14 -6.96 -21.64
CA LYS A 56 10.59 -6.79 -21.61
C LYS A 56 10.93 -5.62 -20.71
N LEU A 57 11.16 -5.92 -19.43
CA LEU A 57 11.65 -4.96 -18.44
C LEU A 57 12.97 -5.47 -17.90
N THR A 58 13.92 -4.56 -17.67
CA THR A 58 15.09 -4.88 -16.85
C THR A 58 14.70 -4.94 -15.38
N LYS A 59 15.58 -5.49 -14.53
CA LYS A 59 15.31 -5.54 -13.07
C LYS A 59 15.25 -4.15 -12.46
N GLU A 60 16.01 -3.20 -12.99
CA GLU A 60 16.04 -1.81 -12.55
C GLU A 60 14.74 -1.06 -12.91
N GLU A 61 14.07 -1.47 -14.00
CA GLU A 61 12.81 -0.86 -14.45
C GLU A 61 11.60 -1.38 -13.67
N LEU A 62 11.72 -2.52 -12.98
CA LEU A 62 10.59 -3.21 -12.36
C LEU A 62 9.92 -2.40 -11.24
N GLY A 63 10.69 -1.81 -10.32
CA GLY A 63 10.12 -1.02 -9.21
C GLY A 63 9.27 0.16 -9.70
N PRO A 64 9.83 1.09 -10.50
CA PRO A 64 9.08 2.20 -11.08
C PRO A 64 7.91 1.77 -11.98
N PHE A 65 7.98 0.57 -12.58
CA PHE A 65 6.89 0.01 -13.35
C PHE A 65 5.74 -0.42 -12.43
N ARG A 66 6.02 -1.19 -11.38
CA ARG A 66 5.04 -1.65 -10.39
C ARG A 66 4.37 -0.50 -9.64
N GLU A 67 5.12 0.55 -9.31
CA GLU A 67 4.55 1.76 -8.70
C GLU A 67 3.48 2.39 -9.60
N LYS A 68 3.69 2.42 -10.92
CA LYS A 68 2.70 2.93 -11.88
C LYS A 68 1.50 1.99 -12.02
N GLU A 69 1.73 0.69 -11.97
CA GLU A 69 0.65 -0.32 -12.00
C GLU A 69 -0.26 -0.16 -10.78
N GLU A 70 0.32 -0.08 -9.59
CA GLU A 70 -0.40 0.13 -8.34
C GLU A 70 -1.26 1.40 -8.38
N LEU A 71 -0.67 2.55 -8.76
CA LEU A 71 -1.42 3.80 -8.87
C LEU A 71 -2.61 3.67 -9.82
N LYS A 72 -2.44 2.97 -10.95
CA LYS A 72 -3.51 2.74 -11.92
C LYS A 72 -4.62 1.87 -11.35
N VAL A 73 -4.26 0.76 -10.69
CA VAL A 73 -5.21 -0.18 -10.09
C VAL A 73 -5.98 0.50 -8.95
N LEU A 74 -5.28 1.12 -8.01
CA LEU A 74 -5.88 1.79 -6.85
C LEU A 74 -6.79 2.95 -7.24
N LYS A 75 -6.41 3.73 -8.25
CA LYS A 75 -7.28 4.75 -8.83
C LYS A 75 -8.58 4.15 -9.37
N SER A 76 -8.51 2.99 -10.02
CA SER A 76 -9.71 2.29 -10.54
C SER A 76 -10.63 1.76 -9.41
N LEU A 77 -10.07 1.47 -8.24
CA LEU A 77 -10.81 1.07 -7.05
C LEU A 77 -11.36 2.25 -6.24
N GLY A 78 -11.00 3.49 -6.60
CA GLY A 78 -11.46 4.70 -5.93
C GLY A 78 -10.63 5.08 -4.70
N ALA A 79 -9.36 4.68 -4.63
CA ALA A 79 -8.43 5.20 -3.63
C ALA A 79 -8.43 6.73 -3.62
N TYR A 80 -8.41 7.31 -2.42
CA TYR A 80 -8.38 8.77 -2.24
C TYR A 80 -6.98 9.33 -2.48
N ASP A 81 -5.96 8.67 -1.91
CA ASP A 81 -4.55 9.03 -2.08
C ASP A 81 -3.67 7.79 -1.85
N VAL A 82 -2.51 7.76 -2.51
CA VAL A 82 -1.56 6.64 -2.47
C VAL A 82 -0.17 7.18 -2.13
N LEU A 83 0.41 6.66 -1.05
CA LEU A 83 1.71 7.04 -0.52
C LEU A 83 2.70 5.90 -0.78
N GLN A 84 3.53 6.05 -1.81
CA GLN A 84 4.61 5.10 -2.10
C GLN A 84 5.88 5.59 -1.39
N LEU A 85 6.40 4.82 -0.43
CA LEU A 85 7.58 5.22 0.34
C LEU A 85 8.89 4.95 -0.42
N GLY A 86 8.84 4.02 -1.38
CA GLY A 86 9.91 3.77 -2.34
C GLY A 86 11.10 2.97 -1.81
N TYR A 87 10.96 2.29 -0.67
CA TYR A 87 12.02 1.41 -0.17
C TYR A 87 12.25 0.22 -1.13
N ASP A 88 13.45 -0.34 -1.10
CA ASP A 88 13.72 -1.58 -1.83
C ASP A 88 12.97 -2.75 -1.18
N ASP A 89 12.44 -3.63 -2.03
CA ASP A 89 11.89 -4.91 -1.62
C ASP A 89 12.99 -5.76 -0.94
N GLN A 90 12.65 -6.41 0.17
CA GLN A 90 13.58 -7.06 1.13
C GLN A 90 14.60 -6.09 1.77
N GLY A 91 14.39 -4.78 1.64
CA GLY A 91 15.28 -3.74 2.17
C GLY A 91 14.84 -3.15 3.50
N LEU A 92 13.62 -3.43 3.98
CA LEU A 92 13.07 -2.79 5.18
C LEU A 92 13.81 -3.19 6.46
N GLU A 93 14.28 -4.43 6.56
CA GLU A 93 15.08 -4.90 7.71
C GLU A 93 16.46 -4.24 7.79
N LEU A 94 16.93 -3.61 6.70
CA LEU A 94 18.20 -2.90 6.65
C LEU A 94 18.09 -1.46 7.15
N LEU A 95 16.87 -0.96 7.38
CA LEU A 95 16.65 0.37 7.92
C LEU A 95 17.12 0.45 9.38
N GLU A 96 17.60 1.62 9.78
CA GLU A 96 17.84 1.88 11.19
C GLU A 96 16.54 1.76 11.98
N ASN A 97 16.63 1.17 13.18
CA ASN A 97 15.48 0.99 14.07
C ASN A 97 14.77 2.34 14.31
N GLY A 98 13.45 2.37 14.12
CA GLY A 98 12.63 3.56 14.35
C GLY A 98 12.38 4.41 13.11
N VAL A 99 13.11 4.21 12.00
CA VAL A 99 12.92 5.01 10.77
C VAL A 99 11.52 4.80 10.18
N LEU A 100 11.15 3.54 9.94
CA LEU A 100 9.85 3.20 9.36
C LEU A 100 8.71 3.51 10.33
N GLU A 101 8.92 3.28 11.64
CA GLU A 101 7.96 3.60 12.68
C GLU A 101 7.71 5.11 12.77
N GLN A 102 8.74 5.92 12.69
CA GLN A 102 8.61 7.38 12.68
C GLN A 102 7.85 7.86 11.45
N GLN A 103 8.15 7.32 10.28
CA GLN A 103 7.44 7.65 9.05
C GLN A 103 5.96 7.23 9.13
N PHE A 104 5.67 6.04 9.67
CA PHE A 104 4.30 5.60 9.93
C PHE A 104 3.58 6.55 10.89
N LEU A 105 4.22 6.95 12.00
CA LEU A 105 3.64 7.92 12.94
C LEU A 105 3.34 9.28 12.28
N ASP A 106 4.20 9.74 11.38
CA ASP A 106 3.99 11.01 10.67
C ASP A 106 2.85 10.91 9.64
N ILE A 107 2.69 9.76 8.98
CA ILE A 107 1.54 9.46 8.12
C ILE A 107 0.25 9.45 8.96
N LEU A 108 0.25 8.79 10.12
CA LEU A 108 -0.91 8.79 11.03
C LEU A 108 -1.27 10.20 11.48
N LYS A 109 -0.27 11.02 11.85
CA LYS A 109 -0.49 12.43 12.25
C LYS A 109 -1.09 13.25 11.11
N LYS A 110 -0.60 13.07 9.88
CA LYS A 110 -1.07 13.80 8.69
C LYS A 110 -2.48 13.40 8.28
N ILE A 111 -2.77 12.10 8.24
CA ILE A 111 -4.05 11.58 7.75
C ILE A 111 -5.14 11.64 8.82
N GLN A 112 -4.80 11.37 10.08
CA GLN A 112 -5.74 11.13 11.18
C GLN A 112 -6.80 10.07 10.82
N PRO A 113 -6.38 8.83 10.47
CA PRO A 113 -7.33 7.80 10.05
C PRO A 113 -8.18 7.31 11.23
N ASN A 114 -9.44 6.96 10.97
CA ASN A 114 -10.33 6.33 11.95
C ASN A 114 -10.05 4.83 12.08
N VAL A 115 -9.56 4.21 11.00
CA VAL A 115 -9.25 2.78 10.91
C VAL A 115 -7.92 2.61 10.20
N VAL A 116 -7.07 1.74 10.74
CA VAL A 116 -5.85 1.28 10.08
C VAL A 116 -5.99 -0.21 9.77
N ILE A 117 -5.64 -0.61 8.55
CA ILE A 117 -5.65 -2.01 8.10
C ILE A 117 -4.23 -2.36 7.64
N THR A 118 -3.70 -3.47 8.12
CA THR A 118 -2.40 -4.02 7.75
C THR A 118 -2.38 -5.52 8.03
N PHE A 119 -1.26 -6.20 7.76
CA PHE A 119 -1.12 -7.61 8.08
C PHE A 119 -1.02 -7.87 9.60
N GLY A 120 -1.37 -9.09 9.99
CA GLY A 120 -1.08 -9.58 11.34
C GLY A 120 0.43 -9.76 11.56
N LYS A 121 0.83 -10.07 12.80
CA LYS A 121 2.25 -10.19 13.22
C LYS A 121 3.14 -11.05 12.32
N ARG A 122 2.59 -12.04 11.61
CA ARG A 122 3.34 -12.96 10.74
C ARG A 122 3.30 -12.58 9.25
N GLY A 123 2.72 -11.44 8.89
CA GLY A 123 2.41 -11.15 7.49
C GLY A 123 1.34 -12.08 6.92
N PHE A 124 1.19 -12.07 5.60
CA PHE A 124 0.39 -13.06 4.85
C PHE A 124 1.14 -14.38 4.64
N SER A 125 2.45 -14.30 4.34
CA SER A 125 3.29 -15.44 3.94
C SER A 125 4.55 -15.64 4.78
N GLY A 126 4.83 -14.76 5.76
CA GLY A 126 6.10 -14.74 6.48
C GLY A 126 7.25 -14.08 5.73
N HIS A 127 6.94 -13.28 4.70
CA HIS A 127 7.91 -12.48 3.94
C HIS A 127 8.58 -11.43 4.85
N THR A 128 9.87 -11.20 4.63
CA THR A 128 10.74 -10.26 5.35
C THR A 128 11.15 -9.13 4.43
#